data_AF-A0A6N6TEI6-F1
#
_entry.id   AF-A0A6N6TEI6-F1
#
_cell.length_a   1.000
_cell.length_b   1.000
_cell.length_c   1.000
_cell.angle_alpha   90.00
_cell.angle_beta   90.00
_cell.angle_gamma   90.00
#
_symmetry.space_group_name_H-M   'P 1'
#
loop_
_entity.id
_entity.type
_entity.pdbx_description
1 polymer ?
#
loop_
_entity_poly.entity_id
_entity_poly.type
_entity_poly.pdbx_seq_one_letter_code
_entity_poly.pdbx_strand_id
1 'polypeptide(L)'
;MTMALLGQDDEKTNGLLQLALKYHHKKRYDEAAWLYQEIIDIYSKFYSKNPQLVEYARINLNSLTQKIENLHPVKPRELQIGDPLLDDNEPVTIDSTIPSMPLPVLPSPSAENVTILNSARRVTRPTRVTVRVENLTRSGKPYENEFLVDTRAIDCLAPASALQQAGIAVEGWDVYEMANGEVLNYPYGFSRLSFMGSKTVAQIIFGPEDAEPILGMAALENAGIGIDPVTRALKRMMAKPLKQVARMNKAKQNPE
;
A
#
# COMPACT_ATOMS: atom_id res chain seq x y z
N MET A 1 -0.04 -2.42 -38.04
CA MET A 1 -0.54 -2.34 -36.66
C MET A 1 0.10 -1.12 -36.01
N THR A 2 -0.66 -0.04 -35.91
CA THR A 2 -0.17 1.33 -35.66
C THR A 2 -0.06 1.62 -34.16
N MET A 3 0.92 2.41 -33.74
CA MET A 3 1.17 2.76 -32.32
C MET A 3 -0.02 3.43 -31.60
N ALA A 4 -1.04 3.89 -32.34
CA ALA A 4 -2.25 4.51 -31.79
C ALA A 4 -3.20 3.52 -31.08
N LEU A 5 -3.28 2.26 -31.55
CA LEU A 5 -4.14 1.23 -30.92
C LEU A 5 -3.57 0.79 -29.56
N LEU A 6 -2.24 0.75 -29.43
CA LEU A 6 -1.53 0.28 -28.25
C LEU A 6 -1.66 1.19 -27.01
N GLY A 7 -1.98 2.47 -27.19
CA GLY A 7 -2.18 3.41 -26.06
C GLY A 7 -3.60 3.41 -25.49
N GLN A 8 -4.58 2.96 -26.28
CA GLN A 8 -6.00 2.96 -25.91
C GLN A 8 -6.34 1.82 -24.96
N ASP A 9 -5.64 0.69 -25.07
CA ASP A 9 -5.85 -0.48 -24.19
C ASP A 9 -5.47 -0.17 -22.73
N ASP A 10 -4.37 0.55 -22.51
CA ASP A 10 -3.94 0.92 -21.16
C ASP A 10 -4.92 1.91 -20.50
N GLU A 11 -5.49 2.85 -21.27
CA GLU A 11 -6.50 3.80 -20.80
C GLU A 11 -7.85 3.11 -20.47
N LYS A 12 -8.27 2.16 -21.31
CA LYS A 12 -9.45 1.30 -21.08
C LYS A 12 -9.29 0.46 -19.82
N THR A 13 -8.14 -0.21 -19.67
CA THR A 13 -7.84 -1.07 -18.52
C THR A 13 -7.77 -0.26 -17.22
N ASN A 14 -7.21 0.95 -17.28
CA ASN A 14 -7.22 1.92 -16.19
C ASN A 14 -8.65 2.30 -15.77
N GLY A 15 -9.53 2.63 -16.73
CA GLY A 15 -10.93 2.95 -16.46
C GLY A 15 -11.70 1.79 -15.82
N LEU A 16 -11.50 0.58 -16.32
CA LEU A 16 -12.08 -0.65 -15.75
C LEU A 16 -11.60 -0.90 -14.32
N LEU A 17 -10.31 -0.66 -14.04
CA LEU A 17 -9.76 -0.81 -12.69
C LEU A 17 -10.42 0.17 -11.72
N GLN A 18 -10.55 1.44 -12.11
CA GLN A 18 -11.22 2.45 -11.26
C GLN A 18 -12.66 2.06 -10.94
N LEU A 19 -13.38 1.51 -11.91
CA LEU A 19 -14.72 1.01 -11.69
C LEU A 19 -14.75 -0.22 -10.77
N ALA A 20 -13.78 -1.13 -10.92
CA ALA A 20 -13.63 -2.31 -10.06
C ALA A 20 -13.41 -1.90 -8.60
N LEU A 21 -12.52 -0.95 -8.34
CA LEU A 21 -12.25 -0.40 -7.01
C LEU A 21 -13.49 0.26 -6.40
N LYS A 22 -14.21 1.05 -7.19
CA LYS A 22 -15.46 1.69 -6.78
C LYS A 22 -16.50 0.66 -6.33
N TYR A 23 -16.68 -0.43 -7.07
CA TYR A 23 -17.62 -1.49 -6.68
C TYR A 23 -17.12 -2.32 -5.51
N HIS A 24 -15.82 -2.57 -5.43
CA HIS A 24 -15.20 -3.24 -4.29
C HIS A 24 -15.48 -2.46 -2.99
N HIS A 25 -15.25 -1.15 -2.97
CA HIS A 25 -15.53 -0.30 -1.80
C HIS A 25 -17.03 -0.24 -1.46
N LYS A 26 -17.90 -0.30 -2.47
CA LYS A 26 -19.36 -0.40 -2.29
C LYS A 26 -19.84 -1.80 -1.86
N LYS A 27 -18.93 -2.77 -1.67
CA LYS A 27 -19.24 -4.18 -1.36
C LYS A 27 -20.06 -4.87 -2.45
N ARG A 28 -20.02 -4.35 -3.67
CA ARG A 28 -20.58 -4.94 -4.89
C ARG A 28 -19.52 -5.88 -5.49
N TYR A 29 -19.25 -6.96 -4.77
CA TYR A 29 -18.09 -7.81 -5.03
C TYR A 29 -18.22 -8.64 -6.31
N ASP A 30 -19.43 -9.06 -6.67
CA ASP A 30 -19.70 -9.76 -7.93
C ASP A 30 -19.37 -8.88 -9.14
N GLU A 31 -19.74 -7.60 -9.10
CA GLU A 31 -19.39 -6.63 -10.14
C GLU A 31 -17.91 -6.26 -10.16
N ALA A 32 -17.29 -6.11 -8.99
CA ALA A 32 -15.85 -5.87 -8.90
C ALA A 32 -15.05 -7.07 -9.45
N ALA A 33 -15.46 -8.29 -9.12
CA ALA A 33 -14.82 -9.52 -9.60
C ALA A 33 -14.94 -9.67 -11.12
N TRP A 34 -16.09 -9.33 -11.70
CA TRP A 34 -16.25 -9.32 -13.15
C TRP A 34 -15.28 -8.36 -13.83
N LEU A 35 -15.13 -7.14 -13.29
CA LEU A 35 -14.22 -6.15 -13.85
C LEU A 35 -12.74 -6.54 -13.70
N TYR A 36 -12.36 -7.15 -12.57
CA TYR A 36 -11.00 -7.68 -12.41
C TYR A 36 -10.71 -8.80 -13.41
N GLN A 37 -11.67 -9.69 -13.66
CA GLN A 37 -11.54 -10.73 -14.68
C GLN A 37 -11.41 -10.12 -16.08
N GLU A 38 -12.22 -9.12 -16.42
CA GLU A 38 -12.18 -8.46 -17.72
C GLU A 38 -10.83 -7.80 -17.99
N ILE A 39 -10.25 -7.14 -16.98
CA ILE A 39 -8.89 -6.56 -17.05
C ILE A 39 -7.83 -7.63 -17.40
N ILE A 40 -7.91 -8.80 -16.75
CA ILE A 40 -6.98 -9.90 -16.97
C ILE A 40 -7.15 -10.48 -18.39
N ASP A 41 -8.39 -10.57 -18.86
CA ASP A 41 -8.73 -11.09 -20.18
C ASP A 41 -8.27 -10.15 -21.29
N ILE A 42 -8.46 -8.82 -21.13
CA ILE A 42 -7.96 -7.80 -22.06
C ILE A 42 -6.45 -7.89 -22.18
N TYR A 43 -5.72 -7.97 -21.06
CA TYR A 43 -4.27 -8.13 -21.11
C TYR A 43 -3.83 -9.40 -21.85
N SER A 44 -4.52 -10.52 -21.60
CA SER A 44 -4.22 -11.81 -22.23
C SER A 44 -4.48 -11.79 -23.75
N LYS A 45 -5.48 -11.03 -24.21
CA LYS A 45 -5.84 -10.90 -25.63
C LYS A 45 -4.92 -9.93 -26.38
N PHE A 46 -4.54 -8.82 -25.76
CA PHE A 46 -3.89 -7.69 -26.45
C PHE A 46 -2.42 -7.47 -26.07
N TYR A 47 -1.87 -8.23 -25.11
CA TYR A 47 -0.50 -8.03 -24.59
C TYR A 47 -0.26 -6.57 -24.16
N SER A 48 -1.17 -6.01 -23.34
CA SER A 48 -1.01 -4.66 -22.77
C SER A 48 0.34 -4.51 -22.08
N LYS A 49 0.91 -3.30 -22.03
CA LYS A 49 2.26 -3.08 -21.47
C LYS A 49 2.27 -2.87 -19.96
N ASN A 50 1.14 -2.97 -19.27
CA ASN A 50 1.04 -2.71 -17.84
C ASN A 50 0.85 -4.01 -17.01
N PRO A 51 1.91 -4.81 -16.81
CA PRO A 51 1.83 -6.06 -16.04
C PRO A 51 1.47 -5.82 -14.56
N GLN A 52 1.76 -4.63 -14.01
CA GLN A 52 1.46 -4.32 -12.62
C GLN A 52 -0.04 -4.16 -12.37
N LEU A 53 -0.75 -3.50 -13.28
CA LEU A 53 -2.20 -3.34 -13.19
C LEU A 53 -2.92 -4.69 -13.26
N VAL A 54 -2.46 -5.57 -14.13
CA VAL A 54 -3.07 -6.89 -14.29
C VAL A 54 -2.79 -7.76 -13.07
N GLU A 55 -1.61 -7.62 -12.48
CA GLU A 55 -1.28 -8.26 -11.22
C GLU A 55 -2.15 -7.72 -10.08
N TYR A 56 -2.42 -6.41 -10.04
CA TYR A 56 -3.42 -5.81 -9.12
C TYR A 56 -4.76 -6.53 -9.26
N ALA A 57 -5.30 -6.62 -10.49
CA ALA A 57 -6.60 -7.25 -10.74
C ALA A 57 -6.61 -8.72 -10.32
N ARG A 58 -5.54 -9.46 -10.63
CA ARG A 58 -5.36 -10.88 -10.27
C ARG A 58 -5.35 -11.09 -8.76
N ILE A 59 -4.61 -10.28 -8.03
CA ILE A 59 -4.52 -10.35 -6.56
C ILE A 59 -5.89 -10.06 -5.93
N ASN A 60 -6.57 -9.01 -6.37
CA ASN A 60 -7.85 -8.64 -5.80
C ASN A 60 -8.94 -9.66 -6.12
N LEU A 61 -8.97 -10.19 -7.34
CA LEU A 61 -9.87 -11.29 -7.71
C LEU A 61 -9.61 -12.52 -6.82
N ASN A 62 -8.35 -12.95 -6.67
CA ASN A 62 -8.00 -14.08 -5.82
C ASN A 62 -8.39 -13.85 -4.34
N SER A 63 -8.15 -12.64 -3.82
CA SER A 63 -8.57 -12.25 -2.46
C SER A 63 -10.08 -12.36 -2.28
N LEU A 64 -10.87 -11.90 -3.26
CA LEU A 64 -12.34 -12.03 -3.24
C LEU A 64 -12.78 -13.50 -3.29
N THR A 65 -12.20 -14.30 -4.19
CA THR A 65 -12.53 -15.73 -4.34
C THR A 65 -12.23 -16.52 -3.07
N GLN A 66 -11.19 -16.17 -2.31
CA GLN A 66 -10.89 -16.82 -1.03
C GLN A 66 -11.84 -16.38 0.10
N LYS A 67 -12.29 -15.12 0.09
CA LYS A 67 -13.13 -14.54 1.16
C LYS A 67 -14.62 -14.81 0.97
N ILE A 68 -15.07 -15.09 -0.25
CA ILE A 68 -16.49 -15.16 -0.61
C ILE A 68 -16.79 -16.50 -1.29
N GLU A 69 -17.42 -17.41 -0.54
CA GLU A 69 -17.71 -18.79 -0.98
C GLU A 69 -18.61 -18.87 -2.23
N ASN A 70 -19.54 -17.91 -2.37
CA ASN A 70 -20.50 -17.86 -3.49
C ASN A 70 -20.25 -16.66 -4.41
N LEU A 71 -18.99 -16.28 -4.60
CA LEU A 71 -18.65 -15.19 -5.52
C LEU A 71 -19.08 -15.56 -6.94
N HIS A 72 -19.94 -14.74 -7.53
CA HIS A 72 -20.41 -14.94 -8.89
C HIS A 72 -20.14 -13.67 -9.69
N PRO A 73 -19.06 -13.59 -10.48
CA PRO A 73 -18.78 -12.44 -11.32
C PRO A 73 -19.99 -12.05 -12.18
N VAL A 74 -20.50 -10.82 -12.03
CA VAL A 74 -21.63 -10.28 -12.80
C VAL A 74 -21.22 -8.97 -13.44
N LYS A 75 -21.47 -8.84 -14.74
CA LYS A 75 -21.26 -7.58 -15.45
C LYS A 75 -22.06 -6.45 -14.80
N PRO A 76 -21.45 -5.30 -14.43
CA PRO A 76 -22.17 -4.16 -13.89
C PRO A 76 -23.32 -3.73 -14.82
N ARG A 77 -24.51 -3.55 -14.25
CA ARG A 77 -25.71 -3.16 -15.02
C ARG A 77 -25.56 -1.80 -15.69
N GLU A 78 -24.72 -0.96 -15.11
CA GLU A 78 -24.39 0.38 -15.59
C GLU A 78 -23.55 0.36 -16.87
N LEU A 79 -22.86 -0.75 -17.18
CA LEU A 79 -22.06 -0.91 -18.38
C LEU A 79 -22.90 -1.52 -19.51
N GLN A 80 -23.32 -0.68 -20.46
CA GLN A 80 -24.18 -1.08 -21.58
C GLN A 80 -23.40 -1.75 -22.71
N ILE A 81 -24.09 -2.43 -23.63
CA ILE A 81 -23.47 -2.93 -24.87
C ILE A 81 -23.16 -1.71 -25.74
N GLY A 82 -21.92 -1.61 -26.25
CA GLY A 82 -21.43 -0.41 -26.94
C GLY A 82 -20.86 0.67 -26.00
N ASP A 83 -20.76 0.40 -24.69
CA ASP A 83 -20.00 1.26 -23.79
C ASP A 83 -18.54 1.29 -24.25
N PRO A 84 -17.90 2.46 -24.38
CA PRO A 84 -16.50 2.57 -24.79
C PRO A 84 -15.53 1.75 -23.92
N LEU A 85 -15.88 1.49 -22.64
CA LEU A 85 -15.09 0.62 -21.76
C LEU A 85 -15.19 -0.88 -22.13
N LEU A 86 -16.07 -1.24 -23.06
CA LEU A 86 -16.37 -2.60 -23.48
C LEU A 86 -16.27 -2.83 -24.98
N ASP A 87 -16.42 -1.80 -25.81
CA ASP A 87 -16.28 -1.92 -27.26
C ASP A 87 -14.80 -1.96 -27.65
N ASP A 88 -14.47 -2.81 -28.61
CA ASP A 88 -13.11 -3.02 -29.11
C ASP A 88 -12.83 -2.15 -30.36
N ASN A 89 -13.80 -1.32 -30.81
CA ASN A 89 -13.73 -0.62 -32.10
C ASN A 89 -13.83 0.92 -32.05
N GLU A 90 -14.02 1.56 -30.90
CA GLU A 90 -14.18 3.02 -30.81
C GLU A 90 -13.18 3.71 -29.87
N PRO A 91 -12.69 4.93 -30.21
CA PRO A 91 -11.84 5.72 -29.33
C PRO A 91 -12.62 6.22 -28.10
N VAL A 92 -12.27 5.72 -26.93
CA VAL A 92 -12.85 6.13 -25.65
C VAL A 92 -12.55 7.61 -25.39
N THR A 93 -13.58 8.44 -25.27
CA THR A 93 -13.45 9.81 -24.73
C THR A 93 -14.01 9.80 -23.32
N ILE A 94 -13.14 9.88 -22.32
CA ILE A 94 -13.55 9.81 -20.91
C ILE A 94 -14.12 11.17 -20.49
N ASP A 95 -15.42 11.20 -20.14
CA ASP A 95 -16.06 12.38 -19.54
C ASP A 95 -15.42 12.69 -18.18
N SER A 96 -14.80 13.87 -18.10
CA SER A 96 -13.94 14.34 -17.00
C SER A 96 -14.69 14.70 -15.72
N THR A 97 -15.99 14.39 -15.64
CA THR A 97 -16.86 14.79 -14.52
C THR A 97 -16.87 13.78 -13.36
N ILE A 98 -16.23 12.62 -13.52
CA ILE A 98 -15.95 11.70 -12.41
C ILE A 98 -14.59 12.09 -11.83
N PRO A 99 -14.47 12.46 -10.54
CA PRO A 99 -13.14 12.62 -9.95
C PRO A 99 -12.43 11.28 -10.05
N SER A 100 -11.42 11.23 -10.91
CA SER A 100 -10.54 10.08 -11.04
C SER A 100 -9.92 9.87 -9.66
N MET A 101 -10.22 8.74 -9.00
CA MET A 101 -9.25 8.25 -8.03
C MET A 101 -7.96 8.03 -8.83
N PRO A 102 -6.81 8.55 -8.39
CA PRO A 102 -5.57 8.35 -9.12
C PRO A 102 -5.39 6.83 -9.31
N LEU A 103 -4.91 6.47 -10.50
CA LEU A 103 -4.45 5.10 -10.73
C LEU A 103 -3.41 4.75 -9.67
N PRO A 104 -3.24 3.47 -9.31
CA PRO A 104 -2.01 3.02 -8.67
C PRO A 104 -0.88 3.20 -9.69
N VAL A 105 -0.41 4.44 -9.83
CA VAL A 105 0.88 4.76 -10.43
C VAL A 105 1.86 4.51 -9.31
N LEU A 106 2.73 3.51 -9.44
CA LEU A 106 3.96 3.49 -8.65
C LEU A 106 4.73 4.75 -9.07
N PRO A 107 4.96 5.74 -8.18
CA PRO A 107 5.55 6.99 -8.59
C PRO A 107 6.89 6.77 -9.32
N SER A 108 7.03 7.44 -10.45
CA SER A 108 8.32 7.65 -11.13
C SER A 108 8.94 8.96 -10.62
N PRO A 109 10.27 9.10 -10.69
CA PRO A 109 11.02 9.95 -9.78
C PRO A 109 10.82 11.43 -10.07
N SER A 110 10.41 12.19 -9.06
CA SER A 110 10.64 13.63 -9.04
C SER A 110 11.12 14.04 -7.65
N ALA A 111 12.44 13.94 -7.47
CA ALA A 111 13.16 14.64 -6.44
C ALA A 111 13.15 16.14 -6.77
N GLU A 112 12.17 16.88 -6.26
CA GLU A 112 12.29 18.34 -6.17
C GLU A 112 12.60 18.74 -4.74
N ASN A 113 13.89 18.89 -4.48
CA ASN A 113 14.43 19.61 -3.33
C ASN A 113 14.05 21.09 -3.44
N VAL A 114 12.93 21.49 -2.85
CA VAL A 114 12.68 22.91 -2.56
C VAL A 114 13.29 23.24 -1.20
N THR A 115 14.51 23.77 -1.25
CA THR A 115 15.17 24.37 -0.08
C THR A 115 14.48 25.67 0.26
N ILE A 116 13.60 25.67 1.26
CA ILE A 116 13.25 26.91 1.99
C ILE A 116 14.09 26.95 3.25
N LEU A 117 15.13 27.78 3.19
CA LEU A 117 15.95 28.12 4.34
C LEU A 117 15.15 29.10 5.21
N ASN A 118 14.70 28.66 6.39
CA ASN A 118 14.39 29.60 7.48
C ASN A 118 14.54 28.99 8.88
N SER A 119 15.40 29.68 9.63
CA SER A 119 15.63 29.76 11.08
C SER A 119 16.04 28.50 11.88
N ALA A 120 17.10 28.72 12.66
CA ALA A 120 17.78 27.83 13.61
C ALA A 120 16.85 26.93 14.44
N ARG A 121 16.52 25.75 13.91
CA ARG A 121 16.22 24.57 14.71
C ARG A 121 17.46 23.70 14.73
N ARG A 122 17.77 23.11 15.89
CA ARG A 122 18.74 22.01 15.98
C ARG A 122 18.31 20.96 14.95
N VAL A 123 19.01 20.87 13.82
CA VAL A 123 18.74 19.90 12.77
C VAL A 123 19.22 18.55 13.30
N THR A 124 18.38 17.87 14.06
CA THR A 124 18.58 16.45 14.35
C THR A 124 18.46 15.71 13.03
N ARG A 125 19.52 14.99 12.65
CA ARG A 125 19.44 14.10 11.47
C ARG A 125 18.28 13.12 11.67
N PRO A 126 17.54 12.79 10.60
CA PRO A 126 16.50 11.77 10.68
C PRO A 126 17.11 10.46 11.20
N THR A 127 16.42 9.80 12.14
CA THR A 127 16.90 8.54 12.71
C THR A 127 16.76 7.44 11.68
N ARG A 128 17.85 6.68 11.46
CA ARG A 128 17.87 5.51 10.57
C ARG A 128 18.20 4.26 11.36
N VAL A 129 17.64 3.14 10.94
CA VAL A 129 17.86 1.83 11.55
C VAL A 129 18.07 0.81 10.45
N THR A 130 19.10 -0.02 10.57
CA THR A 130 19.24 -1.20 9.70
C THR A 130 18.14 -2.20 10.01
N VAL A 131 17.31 -2.49 9.01
CA VAL A 131 16.19 -3.43 9.10
C VAL A 131 16.42 -4.55 8.11
N ARG A 132 16.31 -5.79 8.60
CA ARG A 132 16.22 -6.98 7.78
C ARG A 132 14.75 -7.38 7.63
N VAL A 133 14.32 -7.53 6.39
CA VAL A 133 12.97 -7.87 5.96
C VAL A 133 12.98 -9.27 5.33
N GLU A 134 12.10 -10.14 5.80
CA GLU A 134 11.99 -11.52 5.34
C GLU A 134 10.51 -11.90 5.14
N ASN A 135 10.25 -12.84 4.23
CA ASN A 135 8.94 -13.47 4.18
C ASN A 135 8.65 -14.29 5.45
N LEU A 136 7.35 -14.56 5.68
CA LEU A 136 6.90 -15.21 6.93
C LEU A 136 7.42 -16.64 7.10
N THR A 137 7.69 -17.33 6.00
CA THR A 137 8.23 -18.70 5.95
C THR A 137 9.76 -18.77 6.04
N ARG A 138 10.46 -17.63 5.88
CA ARG A 138 11.93 -17.53 5.79
C ARG A 138 12.54 -18.35 4.65
N SER A 139 11.82 -18.50 3.55
CA SER A 139 12.28 -19.23 2.37
C SER A 139 12.92 -18.34 1.30
N GLY A 140 12.60 -17.04 1.29
CA GLY A 140 13.14 -16.07 0.34
C GLY A 140 14.50 -15.51 0.75
N LYS A 141 15.16 -14.78 -0.16
CA LYS A 141 16.41 -14.07 0.14
C LYS A 141 16.11 -12.78 0.92
N PRO A 142 16.56 -12.62 2.17
CA PRO A 142 16.27 -11.42 2.96
C PRO A 142 16.67 -10.13 2.24
N TYR A 143 15.84 -9.10 2.39
CA TYR A 143 16.19 -7.72 2.03
C TYR A 143 16.69 -6.99 3.29
N GLU A 144 17.84 -6.34 3.21
CA GLU A 144 18.39 -5.59 4.34
C GLU A 144 18.84 -4.20 3.85
N ASN A 145 18.39 -3.15 4.54
CA ASN A 145 18.74 -1.77 4.21
C ASN A 145 18.61 -0.85 5.44
N GLU A 146 19.07 0.39 5.33
CA GLU A 146 18.81 1.45 6.31
C GLU A 146 17.44 2.08 6.08
N PHE A 147 16.53 1.91 7.04
CA PHE A 147 15.19 2.45 7.00
C PHE A 147 15.13 3.76 7.77
N LEU A 148 14.46 4.76 7.20
CA LEU A 148 14.08 5.98 7.88
C LEU A 148 13.01 5.67 8.92
N VAL A 149 13.22 6.10 10.16
CA VAL A 149 12.16 6.10 11.18
C VAL A 149 11.28 7.33 10.97
N ASP A 150 10.07 7.11 10.47
CA ASP A 150 9.08 8.17 10.28
C ASP A 150 7.93 8.01 11.28
N THR A 151 7.76 9.02 12.14
CA THR A 151 6.69 9.05 13.13
C THR A 151 5.31 9.33 12.53
N ARG A 152 5.25 9.68 11.25
CA ARG A 152 4.01 9.92 10.50
C ARG A 152 3.60 8.71 9.66
N ALA A 153 4.47 7.72 9.50
CA ALA A 153 4.13 6.48 8.81
C ALA A 153 3.64 5.43 9.81
N ILE A 154 2.45 4.87 9.56
CA ILE A 154 1.92 3.76 10.35
C ILE A 154 2.64 2.47 9.94
N ASP A 155 2.61 2.17 8.65
CA ASP A 155 3.18 0.96 8.06
C ASP A 155 4.59 1.17 7.52
N CYS A 156 5.32 0.07 7.33
CA CYS A 156 6.62 0.11 6.68
C CYS A 156 6.47 0.30 5.17
N LEU A 157 7.50 0.80 4.51
CA LEU A 157 7.57 0.90 3.05
C LEU A 157 8.95 0.46 2.57
N ALA A 158 9.01 -0.25 1.45
CA ALA A 158 10.25 -0.58 0.77
C ALA A 158 10.00 -0.77 -0.74
N PRO A 159 11.06 -0.73 -1.58
CA PRO A 159 10.95 -1.00 -3.00
C PRO A 159 10.24 -2.31 -3.31
N ALA A 160 9.27 -2.27 -4.22
CA ALA A 160 8.45 -3.43 -4.59
C ALA A 160 9.31 -4.61 -5.06
N SER A 161 10.29 -4.37 -5.94
CA SER A 161 11.18 -5.43 -6.43
C SER A 161 11.98 -6.11 -5.32
N ALA A 162 12.41 -5.35 -4.30
CA ALA A 162 13.15 -5.88 -3.17
C ALA A 162 12.28 -6.81 -2.30
N LEU A 163 11.01 -6.44 -2.08
CA LEU A 163 10.06 -7.25 -1.32
C LEU A 163 9.68 -8.52 -2.09
N GLN A 164 9.49 -8.42 -3.41
CA GLN A 164 9.23 -9.58 -4.27
C GLN A 164 10.41 -10.56 -4.27
N GLN A 165 11.64 -10.07 -4.38
CA GLN A 165 12.85 -10.91 -4.27
C GLN A 165 13.00 -11.56 -2.89
N ALA A 166 12.53 -10.87 -1.84
CA ALA A 166 12.44 -11.43 -0.49
C ALA A 166 11.33 -12.49 -0.33
N GLY A 167 10.58 -12.76 -1.40
CA GLY A 167 9.51 -13.75 -1.42
C GLY A 167 8.28 -13.32 -0.61
N ILE A 168 8.08 -12.01 -0.44
CA ILE A 168 6.92 -11.43 0.22
C ILE A 168 5.83 -11.29 -0.84
N ALA A 169 4.67 -11.88 -0.57
CA ALA A 169 3.52 -11.77 -1.44
C ALA A 169 2.76 -10.47 -1.15
N VAL A 170 2.12 -9.93 -2.19
CA VAL A 170 1.08 -8.92 -2.01
C VAL A 170 -0.16 -9.63 -1.44
N GLU A 171 -0.64 -9.14 -0.32
CA GLU A 171 -1.76 -9.70 0.46
C GLU A 171 -3.02 -8.82 0.33
N GLY A 172 -2.84 -7.56 -0.04
CA GLY A 172 -3.92 -6.60 -0.20
C GLY A 172 -3.44 -5.25 -0.72
N TRP A 173 -4.37 -4.30 -0.70
CA TRP A 173 -4.16 -2.92 -1.09
C TRP A 173 -4.80 -2.02 -0.05
N ASP A 174 -4.15 -0.90 0.26
CA ASP A 174 -4.70 0.10 1.18
C ASP A 174 -4.39 1.52 0.69
N VAL A 175 -5.18 2.46 1.18
CA VAL A 175 -5.17 3.85 0.77
C VAL A 175 -4.32 4.68 1.73
N TYR A 176 -3.31 5.37 1.19
CA TYR A 176 -2.35 6.16 1.93
C TYR A 176 -2.35 7.61 1.45
N GLU A 177 -2.26 8.53 2.41
CA GLU A 177 -2.02 9.95 2.14
C GLU A 177 -0.50 10.21 2.10
N MET A 178 -0.05 10.75 0.98
CA MET A 178 1.35 11.09 0.72
C MET A 178 1.70 12.48 1.29
N ALA A 179 3.00 12.77 1.42
CA ALA A 179 3.46 14.05 1.96
C ALA A 179 3.04 15.28 1.12
N ASN A 180 2.73 15.09 -0.17
CA ASN A 180 2.19 16.12 -1.06
C ASN A 180 0.65 16.28 -0.94
N GLY A 181 -0.01 15.52 -0.06
CA GLY A 181 -1.46 15.49 0.12
C GLY A 181 -2.20 14.59 -0.88
N GLU A 182 -1.49 13.91 -1.77
CA GLU A 182 -2.08 12.96 -2.71
C GLU A 182 -2.54 11.69 -1.97
N VAL A 183 -3.69 11.15 -2.35
CA VAL A 183 -4.25 9.93 -1.78
C VAL A 183 -4.07 8.79 -2.78
N LEU A 184 -3.15 7.88 -2.49
CA LEU A 184 -2.75 6.80 -3.38
C LEU A 184 -3.08 5.43 -2.79
N ASN A 185 -3.41 4.49 -3.65
CA ASN A 185 -3.65 3.10 -3.28
C ASN A 185 -2.39 2.27 -3.53
N TYR A 186 -1.84 1.64 -2.48
CA TYR A 186 -0.60 0.87 -2.57
C TYR A 186 -0.80 -0.61 -2.24
N PRO A 187 -0.04 -1.52 -2.90
CA PRO A 187 -0.03 -2.91 -2.52
C PRO A 187 0.69 -3.06 -1.19
N TYR A 188 0.20 -3.92 -0.31
CA TYR A 188 0.87 -4.28 0.91
C TYR A 188 0.99 -5.80 1.06
N GLY A 189 1.96 -6.22 1.86
CA GLY A 189 2.12 -7.60 2.32
C GLY A 189 2.51 -7.63 3.79
N PHE A 190 2.74 -8.82 4.33
CA PHE A 190 3.22 -9.00 5.71
C PHE A 190 4.63 -9.57 5.70
N SER A 191 5.52 -8.96 6.51
CA SER A 191 6.91 -9.36 6.59
C SER A 191 7.37 -9.59 8.02
N ARG A 192 8.36 -10.48 8.18
CA ARG A 192 9.17 -10.56 9.41
C ARG A 192 10.23 -9.48 9.34
N LEU A 193 10.26 -8.62 10.35
CA LEU A 193 11.22 -7.54 10.50
C LEU A 193 12.17 -7.86 11.65
N SER A 194 13.47 -7.70 11.41
CA SER A 194 14.50 -7.78 12.43
C SER A 194 15.29 -6.47 12.46
N PHE A 195 15.32 -5.80 13.62
CA PHE A 195 16.04 -4.55 13.83
C PHE A 195 16.29 -4.32 15.31
N MET A 196 17.38 -3.64 15.66
CA MET A 196 17.76 -3.32 17.05
C MET A 196 17.76 -4.54 18.01
N GLY A 197 18.04 -5.75 17.50
CA GLY A 197 17.97 -6.99 18.28
C GLY A 197 16.55 -7.50 18.58
N SER A 198 15.51 -6.90 17.99
CA SER A 198 14.12 -7.31 18.09
C SER A 198 13.62 -7.95 16.80
N LYS A 199 12.56 -8.76 16.93
CA LYS A 199 11.87 -9.39 15.81
C LYS A 199 10.37 -9.14 15.93
N THR A 200 9.72 -8.83 14.83
CA THR A 200 8.27 -8.62 14.77
C THR A 200 7.70 -9.03 13.41
N VAL A 201 6.38 -9.05 13.30
CA VAL A 201 5.66 -9.05 12.02
C VAL A 201 4.97 -7.69 11.87
N ALA A 202 4.99 -7.13 10.67
CA ALA A 202 4.28 -5.91 10.34
C ALA A 202 3.84 -5.89 8.87
N GLN A 203 2.85 -5.06 8.59
CA GLN A 203 2.48 -4.69 7.23
C GLN A 203 3.61 -3.88 6.60
N ILE A 204 3.89 -4.15 5.32
CA ILE A 204 4.87 -3.44 4.53
C ILE A 204 4.32 -3.14 3.14
N ILE A 205 4.42 -1.88 2.77
CA ILE A 205 3.98 -1.32 1.50
C ILE A 205 5.04 -1.62 0.42
N PHE A 206 4.57 -2.09 -0.72
CA PHE A 206 5.34 -2.23 -1.95
C PHE A 206 5.39 -0.85 -2.63
N GLY A 207 6.41 -0.08 -2.28
CA GLY A 207 6.63 1.28 -2.77
C GLY A 207 7.46 1.34 -4.06
N PRO A 208 7.68 2.56 -4.58
CA PRO A 208 8.56 2.82 -5.73
C PRO A 208 9.96 2.23 -5.59
N GLU A 209 10.62 2.00 -6.72
CA GLU A 209 11.97 1.42 -6.74
C GLU A 209 13.04 2.37 -6.18
N ASP A 210 12.83 3.68 -6.31
CA ASP A 210 13.67 4.73 -5.74
C ASP A 210 13.23 5.19 -4.34
N ALA A 211 12.19 4.55 -3.78
CA ALA A 211 11.67 4.96 -2.50
C ALA A 211 12.70 4.76 -1.39
N GLU A 212 12.82 5.79 -0.55
CA GLU A 212 13.51 5.64 0.73
C GLU A 212 12.73 4.65 1.60
N PRO A 213 13.35 3.56 2.08
CA PRO A 213 12.65 2.62 2.94
C PRO A 213 12.23 3.26 4.27
N ILE A 214 11.00 3.01 4.70
CA ILE A 214 10.41 3.59 5.90
C ILE A 214 10.12 2.49 6.91
N LEU A 215 10.58 2.68 8.16
CA LEU A 215 10.21 1.86 9.30
C LEU A 215 9.02 2.54 10.00
N GLY A 216 7.82 1.99 9.78
CA GLY A 216 6.58 2.52 10.33
C GLY A 216 6.44 2.32 11.84
N MET A 217 5.59 3.14 12.45
CA MET A 217 5.33 3.12 13.89
C MET A 217 4.78 1.79 14.39
N ALA A 218 3.92 1.12 13.60
CA ALA A 218 3.36 -0.17 13.98
C ALA A 218 4.44 -1.24 14.21
N ALA A 219 5.49 -1.25 13.38
CA ALA A 219 6.61 -2.18 13.55
C ALA A 219 7.41 -1.88 14.83
N LEU A 220 7.70 -0.61 15.10
CA LEU A 220 8.40 -0.17 16.32
C LEU A 220 7.62 -0.54 17.57
N GLU A 221 6.32 -0.23 17.61
CA GLU A 221 5.44 -0.56 18.73
C GLU A 221 5.30 -2.07 18.94
N ASN A 222 5.17 -2.83 17.85
CA ASN A 222 5.14 -4.29 17.92
C ASN A 222 6.43 -4.86 18.54
N ALA A 223 7.58 -4.25 18.25
CA ALA A 223 8.88 -4.59 18.84
C ALA A 223 9.11 -4.06 20.26
N GLY A 224 8.16 -3.29 20.84
CA GLY A 224 8.31 -2.66 22.14
C GLY A 224 9.37 -1.55 22.13
N ILE A 225 9.49 -0.84 21.02
CA ILE A 225 10.36 0.31 20.84
C ILE A 225 9.47 1.52 20.62
N GLY A 226 9.53 2.47 21.54
CA GLY A 226 8.82 3.74 21.42
C GLY A 226 9.76 4.87 20.99
N ILE A 227 9.20 6.06 20.86
CA ILE A 227 9.94 7.29 20.63
C ILE A 227 9.84 8.13 21.89
N ASP A 228 11.01 8.55 22.40
CA ASP A 228 11.06 9.48 23.50
C ASP A 228 10.50 10.86 23.04
N PRO A 229 9.45 11.40 23.67
CA PRO A 229 8.76 12.58 23.16
C PRO A 229 9.60 13.85 23.26
N VAL A 230 10.64 13.86 24.09
CA VAL A 230 11.51 15.03 24.31
C VAL A 230 12.70 14.96 23.38
N THR A 231 13.41 13.84 23.37
CA THR A 231 14.65 13.67 22.61
C THR A 231 14.41 13.21 21.17
N ARG A 232 13.22 12.71 20.85
CA ARG A 232 12.86 12.01 19.60
C ARG A 232 13.77 10.81 19.29
N ALA A 233 14.48 10.30 20.29
CA ALA A 233 15.30 9.11 20.17
C ALA A 233 14.44 7.85 20.31
N LEU A 234 14.86 6.78 19.64
CA LEU A 234 14.28 5.45 19.85
C LEU A 234 14.60 4.97 21.26
N LYS A 235 13.58 4.47 21.96
CA LYS A 235 13.71 3.97 23.32
C LYS A 235 13.02 2.63 23.46
N ARG A 236 13.81 1.63 23.88
CA ARG A 236 13.26 0.32 24.24
C ARG A 236 12.40 0.44 25.49
N MET A 237 11.18 -0.07 25.42
CA MET A 237 10.28 -0.15 26.56
C MET A 237 10.77 -1.24 27.52
N MET A 238 10.61 -1.02 28.82
CA MET A 238 10.87 -2.09 29.82
C MET A 238 9.86 -3.23 29.67
N ALA A 239 8.60 -2.89 29.39
CA ALA A 239 7.53 -3.82 29.04
C ALA A 239 6.53 -3.14 28.10
N LYS A 240 5.96 -3.89 27.16
CA LYS A 240 4.84 -3.41 26.35
C LYS A 240 3.59 -3.31 27.24
N PRO A 241 2.86 -2.18 27.23
CA PRO A 241 1.63 -2.07 27.98
C PRO A 241 0.57 -3.01 27.38
N LEU A 242 -0.01 -3.89 28.19
CA LEU A 242 -1.12 -4.76 27.76
C LEU A 242 -2.49 -4.12 28.02
N LYS A 243 -2.60 -3.40 29.14
CA LYS A 243 -3.77 -2.61 29.54
C LYS A 243 -3.32 -1.47 30.44
N GLN A 244 -4.09 -0.40 30.48
CA GLN A 244 -3.83 0.69 31.41
C GLN A 244 -3.97 0.15 32.85
N VAL A 245 -2.95 0.35 33.68
CA VAL A 245 -3.10 0.09 35.12
C VAL A 245 -3.99 1.21 35.63
N ALA A 246 -5.22 0.88 36.03
CA ALA A 246 -6.07 1.82 36.75
C ALA A 246 -5.28 2.27 37.99
N ARG A 247 -4.91 3.56 38.05
CA ARG A 247 -4.33 4.13 39.27
C ARG A 247 -5.42 4.06 40.34
N MET A 248 -5.38 3.05 41.19
CA MET A 248 -6.16 3.05 42.43
C MET A 248 -5.66 4.22 43.27
N ASN A 249 -6.45 5.29 43.32
CA ASN A 249 -6.23 6.38 44.27
C ASN A 249 -6.32 5.78 45.67
N LYS A 250 -5.19 5.55 46.34
CA LYS A 250 -5.16 5.35 47.79
C LYS A 250 -5.56 6.68 48.42
N ALA A 251 -6.86 6.91 48.57
CA ALA A 251 -7.36 7.95 49.46
C ALA A 251 -6.83 7.62 50.87
N LYS A 252 -6.18 8.62 51.47
CA LYS A 252 -5.64 8.57 52.83
C LYS A 252 -6.74 8.15 53.81
N GLN A 253 -6.61 6.97 54.42
CA GLN A 253 -7.27 6.70 55.70
C GLN A 253 -6.30 7.12 56.80
N ASN A 254 -6.48 8.32 57.33
CA ASN A 254 -6.13 8.60 58.73
C ASN A 254 -7.44 8.48 59.51
N PRO A 255 -7.59 7.49 60.41
CA PRO A 255 -8.46 7.66 61.56
C PRO A 255 -7.73 8.49 62.63
N GLU A 256 -8.50 9.35 63.28
CA GLU A 256 -8.13 10.13 64.47
C GLU A 256 -7.69 9.27 65.66
#